data_AF-A0AA51RCX2-F1
#
_entry.id   AF-A0AA51RCX2-F1
#
_cell.length_a   1.000
_cell.length_b   1.000
_cell.length_c   1.000
_cell.angle_alpha   90.00
_cell.angle_beta   90.00
_cell.angle_gamma   90.00
#
_symmetry.space_group_name_H-M   'P 1'
#
loop_
_entity.id
_entity.type
_entity.pdbx_description
1 polymer ?
#
loop_
_entity_poly.entity_id
_entity_poly.type
_entity_poly.pdbx_seq_one_letter_code
_entity_poly.pdbx_strand_id
1 'polypeptide(L)'
;MNNYILSSIILSYSLLITAFLYGVSNEVIRNNEFKKWHIIYLGFILGIESMSIFSIYVLESKTTQYLYPIYVTGEFLILMSLCLTEFKATKMWKLVTGIVASFIFIETTILWFVHQDASTGYAKIISHLIIICLLAILLVKNMREVERSKQSWFIFGALFLYYSVSLFLFLLINQLTEHSINLWIINNILSSILYGSFIYTFYSFKKWKSRSYI
;
A
#
# COMPACT_ATOMS: atom_id res chain seq x y z
N MET A 1 -8.69 -4.03 26.06
CA MET A 1 -8.30 -4.00 24.63
C MET A 1 -8.49 -5.41 24.10
N ASN A 2 -9.34 -5.62 23.09
CA ASN A 2 -9.79 -6.96 22.69
C ASN A 2 -8.60 -7.76 22.13
N ASN A 3 -8.27 -8.93 22.70
CA ASN A 3 -7.06 -9.71 22.35
C ASN A 3 -6.92 -9.97 20.84
N TYR A 4 -8.04 -10.09 20.14
CA TYR A 4 -8.09 -10.27 18.69
C TYR A 4 -7.56 -9.07 17.89
N ILE A 5 -7.83 -7.84 18.34
CA ILE A 5 -7.34 -6.62 17.67
C ILE A 5 -5.82 -6.58 17.77
N LEU A 6 -5.29 -6.73 18.99
CA LEU A 6 -3.85 -6.72 19.23
C LEU A 6 -3.15 -7.83 18.43
N SER A 7 -3.70 -9.05 18.43
CA SER A 7 -3.15 -10.15 17.64
C SER A 7 -3.12 -9.84 16.14
N SER A 8 -4.18 -9.24 15.59
CA SER A 8 -4.23 -8.87 14.17
C SER A 8 -3.21 -7.79 13.80
N ILE A 9 -3.01 -6.79 14.67
CA ILE A 9 -2.00 -5.75 14.50
C ILE A 9 -0.60 -6.37 14.50
N ILE A 10 -0.27 -7.17 15.52
CA ILE A 10 1.04 -7.82 15.64
C ILE A 10 1.33 -8.71 14.43
N LEU A 11 0.34 -9.46 13.94
CA LEU A 11 0.48 -10.28 12.75
C LEU A 11 0.79 -9.41 11.52
N SER A 12 0.02 -8.34 11.30
CA SER A 12 0.20 -7.46 10.16
C SER A 12 1.59 -6.80 10.16
N TYR A 13 2.01 -6.27 11.30
CA TYR A 13 3.33 -5.64 11.47
C TYR A 13 4.49 -6.63 11.30
N SER A 14 4.38 -7.83 11.90
CA SER A 14 5.43 -8.84 11.77
C SER A 14 5.61 -9.30 10.32
N LEU A 15 4.51 -9.45 9.58
CA LEU A 15 4.54 -9.76 8.15
C LEU A 15 5.10 -8.59 7.32
N LEU A 16 4.77 -7.34 7.65
CA LEU A 16 5.34 -6.16 6.98
C LEU A 16 6.86 -6.10 7.13
N ILE A 17 7.36 -6.25 8.35
CA ILE A 17 8.80 -6.27 8.65
C ILE A 17 9.46 -7.42 7.89
N THR A 18 8.87 -8.61 7.94
CA THR A 18 9.40 -9.79 7.24
C THR A 18 9.44 -9.57 5.72
N ALA A 19 8.37 -9.04 5.13
CA ALA A 19 8.29 -8.74 3.71
C ALA A 19 9.34 -7.72 3.28
N PHE A 20 9.52 -6.66 4.08
CA PHE A 20 10.52 -5.62 3.81
C PHE A 20 11.95 -6.16 3.90
N LEU A 21 12.32 -6.82 5.01
CA LEU A 21 13.65 -7.40 5.21
C LEU A 21 13.97 -8.43 4.11
N TYR A 22 13.00 -9.26 3.75
CA TYR A 22 13.17 -10.25 2.70
C TYR A 22 13.33 -9.60 1.31
N GLY A 23 12.59 -8.54 1.02
CA GLY A 23 12.73 -7.74 -0.20
C GLY A 23 14.10 -7.08 -0.32
N VAL A 24 14.57 -6.42 0.74
CA VAL A 24 15.88 -5.75 0.80
C VAL A 24 17.04 -6.74 0.68
N SER A 25 16.92 -7.91 1.31
CA SER A 25 17.96 -8.96 1.28
C SER A 25 18.06 -9.67 -0.08
N ASN A 26 17.08 -9.50 -0.96
CA ASN A 26 17.06 -10.18 -2.26
C ASN A 26 17.63 -9.29 -3.37
N GLU A 27 18.87 -9.57 -3.77
CA GLU A 27 19.59 -8.80 -4.79
C GLU A 27 18.87 -8.75 -6.14
N VAL A 28 18.10 -9.79 -6.49
CA VAL A 28 17.33 -9.84 -7.76
C VAL A 28 16.25 -8.77 -7.78
N ILE A 29 15.64 -8.51 -6.63
CA ILE A 29 14.59 -7.50 -6.46
C ILE A 29 15.24 -6.13 -6.41
N ARG A 30 16.35 -6.00 -5.67
CA ARG A 30 17.11 -4.75 -5.54
C ARG A 30 17.70 -4.27 -6.87
N ASN A 31 18.07 -5.15 -7.79
CA ASN A 31 18.72 -4.73 -9.04
C ASN A 31 17.73 -4.41 -10.18
N ASN A 32 16.45 -4.79 -10.05
CA ASN A 32 15.44 -4.56 -11.07
C ASN A 32 14.57 -3.34 -10.75
N GLU A 33 14.54 -2.34 -11.64
CA GLU A 33 13.82 -1.07 -11.39
C GLU A 33 12.34 -1.24 -11.04
N PHE A 34 11.62 -2.12 -11.72
CA PHE A 34 10.22 -2.38 -11.43
C PHE A 34 10.05 -3.05 -10.06
N LYS A 35 10.91 -4.01 -9.74
CA LYS A 35 10.85 -4.72 -8.45
C LYS A 35 11.26 -3.83 -7.27
N LYS A 36 12.13 -2.83 -7.47
CA LYS A 36 12.49 -1.85 -6.44
C LYS A 36 11.27 -1.10 -5.90
N TRP A 37 10.29 -0.76 -6.74
CA TRP A 37 9.07 -0.08 -6.30
C TRP A 37 8.27 -0.85 -5.25
N HIS A 38 8.34 -2.18 -5.27
CA HIS A 38 7.72 -3.03 -4.27
C HIS A 38 8.40 -2.88 -2.90
N ILE A 39 9.74 -2.78 -2.89
CA ILE A 39 10.50 -2.53 -1.65
C ILE A 39 10.23 -1.12 -1.15
N ILE A 40 10.19 -0.12 -2.05
CA ILE A 40 9.89 1.27 -1.70
C ILE A 40 8.50 1.37 -1.08
N TYR A 41 7.49 0.68 -1.63
CA TYR A 41 6.15 0.61 -1.06
C TYR A 41 6.17 0.04 0.36
N LEU A 42 6.76 -1.14 0.57
CA LEU A 42 6.84 -1.75 1.90
C LEU A 42 7.60 -0.87 2.91
N GLY A 43 8.71 -0.27 2.47
CA GLY A 43 9.50 0.64 3.30
C GLY A 43 8.75 1.92 3.67
N PHE A 44 7.97 2.46 2.74
CA PHE A 44 7.12 3.63 3.00
C PHE A 44 6.05 3.32 4.04
N ILE A 45 5.31 2.21 3.89
CA ILE A 45 4.30 1.81 4.87
C ILE A 45 4.95 1.54 6.24
N LEU A 46 6.07 0.82 6.28
CA LEU A 46 6.83 0.60 7.51
C LEU A 46 7.26 1.92 8.17
N GLY A 47 7.69 2.90 7.38
CA GLY A 47 8.08 4.22 7.85
C GLY A 47 6.91 4.99 8.48
N ILE A 48 5.75 5.01 7.82
CA ILE A 48 4.53 5.66 8.35
C ILE A 48 4.09 5.00 9.66
N GLU A 49 4.07 3.67 9.70
CA GLU A 49 3.69 2.93 10.90
C GLU A 49 4.69 3.16 12.06
N SER A 50 5.98 3.18 11.76
CA SER A 50 7.03 3.49 12.75
C SER A 50 6.90 4.92 13.28
N MET A 51 6.62 5.89 12.41
CA MET A 51 6.37 7.28 12.82
C MET A 51 5.11 7.41 13.67
N SER A 52 4.05 6.66 13.33
CA SER A 52 2.81 6.62 14.11
C SER A 52 3.06 6.11 15.53
N ILE A 53 3.74 4.97 15.68
CA ILE A 53 4.13 4.39 16.97
C ILE A 53 5.02 5.37 17.75
N PHE A 54 6.06 5.91 17.11
CA PHE A 54 6.95 6.88 17.74
C PHE A 54 6.18 8.11 18.27
N SER A 55 5.21 8.60 17.50
CA SER A 55 4.40 9.76 17.91
C SER A 55 3.51 9.48 19.10
N ILE A 56 2.90 8.29 19.14
CA ILE A 56 1.99 7.91 20.22
C ILE A 56 2.77 7.65 21.51
N TYR A 57 3.88 6.90 21.42
CA TYR A 57 4.58 6.42 22.62
C TYR A 57 5.71 7.33 23.11
N VAL A 58 6.38 8.06 22.22
CA VAL A 58 7.52 8.92 22.58
C VAL A 58 7.11 10.39 22.68
N LEU A 59 6.29 10.87 21.75
CA LEU A 59 5.82 12.25 21.73
C LEU A 59 4.49 12.45 22.46
N GLU A 60 3.89 11.37 22.97
CA GLU A 60 2.58 11.37 23.64
C GLU A 60 1.49 12.10 22.84
N SER A 61 1.59 12.07 21.51
CA SER A 61 0.68 12.79 20.63
C SER A 61 -0.71 12.15 20.71
N LYS A 62 -1.71 12.98 21.01
CA LYS A 62 -3.12 12.56 21.06
C LYS A 62 -3.65 12.09 19.71
N THR A 63 -3.07 12.56 18.61
CA THR A 63 -3.49 12.22 17.25
C THR A 63 -2.28 12.03 16.32
N THR A 64 -2.46 11.21 15.29
CA THR A 64 -1.48 11.01 14.21
C THR A 64 -1.99 11.57 12.87
N GLN A 65 -3.04 12.40 12.92
CA GLN A 65 -3.69 13.01 11.76
C GLN A 65 -2.72 13.82 10.87
N TYR A 66 -1.65 14.35 11.46
CA TYR A 66 -0.62 15.09 10.73
C TYR A 66 0.18 14.21 9.74
N LEU A 67 0.23 12.88 9.96
CA LEU A 67 0.86 11.93 9.03
C LEU A 67 -0.05 11.62 7.83
N TYR A 68 -1.34 11.90 7.93
CA TYR A 68 -2.33 11.49 6.93
C TYR A 68 -2.10 12.10 5.54
N PRO A 69 -1.81 13.41 5.39
CA PRO A 69 -1.47 13.97 4.07
C PRO A 69 -0.27 13.28 3.41
N ILE A 70 0.76 12.99 4.21
CA ILE A 70 1.96 12.30 3.73
C ILE A 70 1.62 10.86 3.35
N TYR A 71 0.84 10.16 4.17
CA TYR A 71 0.41 8.79 3.94
C TYR A 71 -0.36 8.65 2.63
N VAL A 72 -1.46 9.40 2.45
CA VAL A 72 -2.33 9.28 1.27
C VAL A 72 -1.58 9.68 -0.01
N THR A 73 -0.86 10.80 0.01
CA THR A 73 -0.12 11.27 -1.17
C THR A 73 1.05 10.35 -1.51
N GLY A 74 1.83 9.93 -0.52
CA GLY A 74 2.98 9.06 -0.72
C GLY A 74 2.58 7.68 -1.24
N GLU A 75 1.53 7.09 -0.64
CA GLU A 75 0.97 5.81 -1.08
C GLU A 75 0.50 5.90 -2.54
N PHE A 76 -0.24 6.95 -2.89
CA PHE A 76 -0.68 7.21 -4.25
C PHE A 76 0.50 7.32 -5.22
N LEU A 77 1.50 8.15 -4.92
CA LEU A 77 2.68 8.35 -5.78
C LEU A 77 3.45 7.05 -6.03
N ILE A 78 3.66 6.25 -4.98
CA ILE A 78 4.41 5.00 -5.09
C ILE A 78 3.66 3.99 -5.95
N LEU A 79 2.37 3.78 -5.69
CA LEU A 79 1.57 2.80 -6.44
C LEU A 79 1.36 3.22 -7.89
N MET A 80 1.12 4.51 -8.14
CA MET A 80 1.06 5.04 -9.49
C MET A 80 2.40 4.84 -10.21
N SER A 81 3.52 5.12 -9.55
CA SER A 81 4.85 4.91 -10.13
C SER A 81 5.11 3.43 -10.44
N LEU A 82 4.65 2.52 -9.59
CA LEU A 82 4.73 1.08 -9.80
C LEU A 82 3.92 0.66 -11.04
N CYS A 83 2.66 1.08 -11.13
CA CYS A 83 1.79 0.79 -12.29
C CYS A 83 2.36 1.39 -13.58
N LEU A 84 2.78 2.66 -13.58
CA LEU A 84 3.33 3.33 -14.75
C LEU A 84 4.64 2.70 -15.24
N THR A 85 5.46 2.18 -14.32
CA THR A 85 6.68 1.46 -14.67
C THR A 85 6.35 0.16 -15.40
N GLU A 86 5.32 -0.58 -14.96
CA GLU A 86 4.86 -1.80 -15.64
C GLU A 86 4.26 -1.52 -17.02
N PHE A 87 3.53 -0.41 -17.16
CA PHE A 87 3.00 0.03 -18.45
C PHE A 87 4.06 0.63 -19.38
N LYS A 88 5.32 0.80 -18.92
CA LYS A 88 6.37 1.56 -19.63
C LYS A 88 5.88 2.93 -20.08
N ALA A 89 5.13 3.59 -19.21
CA ALA A 89 4.45 4.85 -19.53
C ALA A 89 5.44 5.99 -19.79
N THR A 90 5.02 6.95 -20.62
CA THR A 90 5.83 8.11 -20.99
C THR A 90 6.05 9.07 -19.81
N LYS A 91 7.04 9.97 -19.95
CA LYS A 91 7.32 11.01 -18.94
C LYS A 91 6.09 11.89 -18.64
N MET A 92 5.19 12.08 -19.60
CA MET A 92 3.96 12.86 -19.42
C MET A 92 3.04 12.25 -18.36
N TRP A 93 2.88 10.93 -18.32
CA TRP A 93 2.05 10.27 -17.29
C TRP A 93 2.64 10.41 -15.89
N LYS A 94 3.97 10.43 -15.77
CA LYS A 94 4.64 10.71 -14.49
C LYS A 94 4.38 12.14 -14.02
N LEU A 95 4.37 13.11 -14.95
CA LEU A 95 4.03 14.50 -14.64
C LEU A 95 2.57 14.63 -14.18
N VAL A 96 1.62 14.04 -14.92
CA VAL A 96 0.19 14.05 -14.54
C VAL A 96 -0.01 13.44 -13.16
N THR A 97 0.66 12.32 -12.87
CA THR A 97 0.62 11.69 -11.53
C THR A 97 1.11 12.63 -10.44
N GLY A 98 2.22 13.35 -10.68
CA GLY A 98 2.74 14.35 -9.75
C GLY A 98 1.78 15.51 -9.50
N ILE A 99 1.10 15.98 -10.54
CA ILE A 99 0.08 17.04 -10.42
C ILE A 99 -1.09 16.56 -9.57
N VAL A 100 -1.65 15.38 -9.86
CA VAL A 100 -2.77 14.80 -9.08
C VAL A 100 -2.36 14.58 -7.62
N ALA A 101 -1.17 14.04 -7.38
CA ALA A 101 -0.63 13.87 -6.04
C ALA A 101 -0.48 15.19 -5.27
N SER A 102 -0.10 16.27 -5.97
CA SER A 102 0.00 17.60 -5.37
C SER A 102 -1.37 18.12 -4.94
N PHE A 103 -2.41 17.93 -5.76
CA PHE A 103 -3.78 18.27 -5.37
C PHE A 103 -4.26 17.48 -4.15
N ILE A 104 -4.02 16.17 -4.13
CA ILE A 104 -4.32 15.29 -2.97
C ILE A 104 -3.62 15.81 -1.71
N PHE A 105 -2.35 16.19 -1.82
CA PHE A 105 -1.58 16.70 -0.69
C PHE A 105 -2.11 18.03 -0.17
N ILE A 106 -2.44 18.95 -1.08
CA ILE A 106 -3.00 20.27 -0.72
C ILE A 106 -4.36 20.09 -0.02
N GLU A 107 -5.27 19.31 -0.58
CA GLU A 107 -6.59 19.04 0.01
C GLU A 107 -6.46 18.48 1.42
N THR A 108 -5.71 17.38 1.58
CA THR A 108 -5.53 16.71 2.89
C THR A 108 -4.84 17.60 3.92
N THR A 109 -3.89 18.44 3.50
CA THR A 109 -3.21 19.40 4.38
C THR A 109 -4.14 20.52 4.82
N ILE A 110 -4.97 21.07 3.93
CA ILE A 110 -5.96 22.10 4.26
C ILE A 110 -6.98 21.53 5.25
N LEU A 111 -7.50 20.33 5.00
CA LEU A 111 -8.47 19.69 5.89
C LEU A 111 -7.88 19.40 7.27
N TRP A 112 -6.64 18.93 7.32
CA TRP A 112 -5.92 18.78 8.58
C TRP A 112 -5.80 20.11 9.34
N PHE A 113 -5.40 21.19 8.66
CA PHE A 113 -5.17 22.48 9.30
C PHE A 113 -6.47 23.15 9.78
N VAL A 114 -7.55 23.07 8.99
CA VAL A 114 -8.81 23.76 9.25
C VAL A 114 -9.73 22.94 10.17
N HIS A 115 -9.84 21.62 9.94
CA HIS A 115 -10.81 20.77 10.62
C HIS A 115 -10.19 19.82 11.64
N GLN A 116 -8.85 19.80 11.78
CA GLN A 116 -8.11 18.84 12.60
C GLN A 116 -8.36 17.36 12.23
N ASP A 117 -9.02 17.12 11.10
CA ASP A 117 -9.33 15.80 10.56
C ASP A 117 -9.07 15.81 9.06
N ALA A 118 -7.96 15.19 8.67
CA ALA A 118 -7.52 15.09 7.30
C ALA A 118 -8.33 14.06 6.48
N SER A 119 -9.12 13.21 7.16
CA SER A 119 -9.78 12.06 6.57
C SER A 119 -11.15 12.35 5.97
N THR A 120 -11.73 13.50 6.27
CA THR A 120 -13.08 13.88 5.80
C THR A 120 -13.16 14.24 4.31
N GLY A 121 -12.00 14.38 3.65
CA GLY A 121 -11.91 14.76 2.25
C GLY A 121 -12.17 13.64 1.24
N TYR A 122 -12.25 14.02 -0.02
CA TYR A 122 -12.41 13.11 -1.15
C TYR A 122 -11.06 12.56 -1.65
N ALA A 123 -9.95 13.20 -1.30
CA ALA A 123 -8.58 12.79 -1.67
C ALA A 123 -8.32 11.28 -1.53
N LYS A 124 -8.67 10.68 -0.39
CA LYS A 124 -8.46 9.23 -0.16
C LYS A 124 -9.35 8.37 -1.06
N ILE A 125 -10.61 8.76 -1.21
CA ILE A 125 -11.58 8.04 -2.05
C ILE A 125 -11.11 8.05 -3.51
N ILE A 126 -10.77 9.24 -4.03
CA ILE A 126 -10.34 9.42 -5.42
C ILE A 126 -9.02 8.69 -5.68
N SER A 127 -8.03 8.83 -4.79
CA SER A 127 -6.74 8.15 -4.94
C SER A 127 -6.89 6.63 -4.98
N HIS A 128 -7.66 6.05 -4.05
CA HIS A 128 -7.91 4.62 -4.01
C HIS A 128 -8.68 4.13 -5.24
N LEU A 129 -9.67 4.89 -5.72
CA LEU A 129 -10.41 4.54 -6.93
C LEU A 129 -9.49 4.48 -8.16
N ILE A 130 -8.62 5.48 -8.32
CA ILE A 130 -7.62 5.50 -9.41
C ILE A 130 -6.68 4.29 -9.31
N ILE A 131 -6.18 3.98 -8.10
CA ILE A 131 -5.33 2.82 -7.84
C ILE A 131 -6.04 1.52 -8.23
N ILE A 132 -7.29 1.33 -7.78
CA ILE A 132 -8.09 0.14 -8.06
C ILE A 132 -8.28 -0.04 -9.58
N CYS A 133 -8.66 1.02 -10.29
CA CYS A 133 -8.84 0.99 -11.74
C CYS A 133 -7.55 0.58 -12.47
N LEU A 134 -6.40 1.15 -12.09
CA LEU A 134 -5.12 0.83 -12.71
C LEU A 134 -4.67 -0.59 -12.41
N LEU A 135 -4.82 -1.04 -11.16
CA LEU A 135 -4.52 -2.42 -10.76
C LEU A 135 -5.39 -3.41 -11.53
N ALA A 136 -6.68 -3.11 -11.73
CA ALA A 136 -7.58 -3.95 -12.53
C ALA A 136 -7.10 -4.07 -13.98
N ILE A 137 -6.76 -2.95 -14.63
CA ILE A 137 -6.24 -2.96 -16.00
C ILE A 137 -4.96 -3.78 -16.08
N LEU A 138 -4.07 -3.62 -15.11
CA LEU A 138 -2.78 -4.30 -15.06
C LEU A 138 -2.96 -5.81 -14.83
N LEU A 139 -3.89 -6.22 -13.97
CA LEU A 139 -4.27 -7.61 -13.77
C LEU A 139 -4.78 -8.25 -15.06
N VAL A 140 -5.71 -7.59 -15.77
CA VAL A 140 -6.24 -8.07 -17.05
C VAL A 140 -5.14 -8.21 -18.09
N LYS A 141 -4.23 -7.22 -18.17
CA LYS A 141 -3.06 -7.29 -19.06
C LYS A 141 -2.17 -8.49 -18.73
N ASN A 142 -1.83 -8.67 -17.46
CA ASN A 142 -0.96 -9.77 -17.02
C ASN A 142 -1.57 -11.16 -17.25
N MET A 143 -2.90 -11.29 -17.16
CA MET A 143 -3.59 -12.54 -17.49
C MET A 143 -3.52 -12.88 -18.99
N ARG A 144 -3.47 -11.87 -19.88
CA ARG A 144 -3.34 -12.08 -21.33
C ARG A 144 -1.91 -12.45 -21.75
N GLU A 145 -0.90 -11.94 -21.07
CA GLU A 145 0.52 -12.20 -21.36
C GLU A 145 1.05 -13.41 -20.55
N VAL A 146 0.76 -14.62 -21.04
CA VAL A 146 0.92 -15.91 -20.31
C VAL A 146 2.36 -16.27 -19.88
N GLU A 147 3.41 -15.70 -20.49
CA GLU A 147 4.80 -16.20 -20.33
C GLU A 147 5.75 -15.36 -19.47
N ARG A 148 5.47 -14.08 -19.18
CA ARG A 148 6.44 -13.20 -18.48
C ARG A 148 6.02 -12.68 -17.10
N SER A 149 4.74 -12.73 -16.73
CA SER A 149 4.20 -11.95 -15.60
C SER A 149 3.58 -12.77 -14.45
N LYS A 150 3.53 -14.11 -14.54
CA LYS A 150 2.79 -14.98 -13.59
C LYS A 150 3.10 -14.72 -12.10
N GLN A 151 4.30 -14.24 -11.77
CA GLN A 151 4.73 -14.04 -10.39
C GLN A 151 4.30 -12.69 -9.78
N SER A 152 4.19 -11.63 -10.57
CA SER A 152 3.71 -10.33 -10.08
C SER A 152 2.19 -10.29 -9.90
N TRP A 153 1.47 -11.21 -10.55
CA TRP A 153 0.01 -11.31 -10.47
C TRP A 153 -0.51 -11.45 -9.03
N PHE A 154 0.18 -12.20 -8.17
CA PHE A 154 -0.22 -12.37 -6.77
C PHE A 154 -0.17 -11.05 -5.99
N ILE A 155 0.89 -10.24 -6.17
CA ILE A 155 0.99 -8.93 -5.53
C ILE A 155 -0.10 -8.01 -6.05
N PHE A 156 -0.27 -7.94 -7.38
CA PHE A 156 -1.28 -7.06 -7.96
C PHE A 156 -2.71 -7.45 -7.56
N GLY A 157 -2.99 -8.75 -7.45
CA GLY A 157 -4.28 -9.25 -6.99
C GLY A 157 -4.52 -8.90 -5.53
N ALA A 158 -3.50 -9.05 -4.69
CA ALA A 158 -3.58 -8.69 -3.28
C ALA A 158 -3.71 -7.17 -3.08
N LEU A 159 -2.99 -6.34 -3.85
CA LEU A 159 -3.15 -4.89 -3.84
C LEU A 159 -4.57 -4.50 -4.26
N PHE A 160 -5.08 -5.08 -5.35
CA PHE A 160 -6.43 -4.81 -5.83
C PHE A 160 -7.48 -5.15 -4.77
N LEU A 161 -7.37 -6.33 -4.14
CA LEU A 161 -8.26 -6.76 -3.08
C LEU A 161 -8.15 -5.84 -1.85
N TYR A 162 -6.93 -5.53 -1.41
CA TYR A 162 -6.67 -4.64 -0.28
C TYR A 162 -7.31 -3.27 -0.49
N TYR A 163 -7.02 -2.59 -1.59
CA TYR A 163 -7.53 -1.24 -1.84
C TYR A 163 -9.03 -1.23 -2.10
N SER A 164 -9.60 -2.24 -2.75
CA SER A 164 -11.04 -2.32 -3.00
C SER A 164 -11.82 -2.45 -1.70
N VAL A 165 -11.42 -3.38 -0.83
CA VAL A 165 -12.09 -3.58 0.45
C VAL A 165 -11.80 -2.43 1.40
N SER A 166 -10.57 -1.92 1.45
CA SER A 166 -10.21 -0.75 2.29
C SER A 166 -11.02 0.48 1.93
N LEU A 167 -11.23 0.76 0.63
CA LEU A 167 -12.10 1.85 0.18
C LEU A 167 -13.54 1.64 0.66
N PHE A 168 -14.08 0.43 0.52
CA PHE A 168 -15.44 0.12 0.98
C PHE A 168 -15.59 0.25 2.50
N LEU A 169 -14.65 -0.29 3.27
CA LEU A 169 -14.61 -0.15 4.74
C LEU A 169 -14.52 1.32 5.15
N PHE A 170 -13.73 2.12 4.44
CA PHE A 170 -13.59 3.55 4.70
C PHE A 170 -14.88 4.32 4.45
N LEU A 171 -15.64 3.99 3.40
CA LEU A 171 -16.96 4.60 3.15
C LEU A 171 -17.99 4.19 4.21
N LEU A 172 -17.92 2.93 4.67
CA LEU A 172 -18.83 2.40 5.69
C LEU A 172 -18.52 2.87 7.11
N ILE A 173 -17.29 3.26 7.44
CA ILE A 173 -16.91 3.60 8.82
C ILE A 173 -17.71 4.78 9.37
N ASN A 174 -18.09 5.72 8.50
CA ASN A 174 -18.91 6.88 8.86
C ASN A 174 -20.40 6.51 9.03
N GLN A 175 -20.82 5.34 8.55
CA GLN A 175 -22.20 4.86 8.62
C GLN A 175 -22.39 3.82 9.74
N LEU A 176 -21.33 3.14 10.16
CA LEU A 176 -21.34 2.03 11.12
C LEU A 176 -20.54 2.40 12.38
N THR A 177 -21.05 3.37 13.16
CA THR A 177 -20.40 3.85 14.40
C THR A 177 -20.20 2.73 15.44
N GLU A 178 -21.08 1.72 15.48
CA GLU A 178 -21.02 0.62 16.47
C GLU A 178 -20.08 -0.55 16.09
N HIS A 179 -19.68 -0.67 14.82
CA HIS A 179 -18.87 -1.80 14.34
C HIS A 179 -17.43 -1.45 13.93
N SER A 180 -16.96 -0.26 14.30
CA SER A 180 -15.63 0.25 13.96
C SER A 180 -14.51 -0.75 14.28
N ILE A 181 -14.56 -1.43 15.42
CA ILE A 181 -13.57 -2.44 15.85
C ILE A 181 -13.42 -3.60 14.84
N ASN A 182 -14.54 -4.10 14.30
CA ASN A 182 -14.52 -5.22 13.36
C ASN A 182 -13.90 -4.78 12.02
N LEU A 183 -14.12 -3.52 11.60
CA LEU A 183 -13.53 -2.96 10.39
C LEU A 183 -12.00 -2.88 10.49
N TRP A 184 -11.45 -2.52 11.66
CA TRP A 184 -10.01 -2.52 11.91
C TRP A 184 -9.39 -3.91 11.81
N ILE A 185 -10.05 -4.93 12.38
CA ILE A 185 -9.58 -6.33 12.29
C ILE A 185 -9.57 -6.79 10.83
N ILE A 186 -10.64 -6.51 10.07
CA ILE A 186 -10.70 -6.85 8.64
C ILE A 186 -9.55 -6.19 7.89
N ASN A 187 -9.31 -4.89 8.10
CA ASN A 187 -8.21 -4.19 7.46
C ASN A 187 -6.84 -4.84 7.75
N ASN A 188 -6.57 -5.20 9.01
CA ASN A 188 -5.31 -5.84 9.39
C ASN A 188 -5.15 -7.24 8.80
N ILE A 189 -6.23 -8.01 8.68
CA ILE A 189 -6.22 -9.31 8.01
C ILE A 189 -5.90 -9.12 6.53
N LEU A 190 -6.49 -8.14 5.87
CA LEU A 190 -6.21 -7.84 4.47
C LEU A 190 -4.77 -7.36 4.27
N SER A 191 -4.25 -6.50 5.14
CA SER A 191 -2.83 -6.12 5.14
C SER A 191 -1.92 -7.34 5.31
N SER A 192 -2.30 -8.28 6.17
CA SER A 192 -1.56 -9.53 6.36
C SER A 192 -1.53 -10.40 5.09
N ILE A 193 -2.67 -10.52 4.39
CA ILE A 193 -2.75 -11.20 3.08
C ILE A 193 -1.86 -10.49 2.05
N LEU A 194 -1.88 -9.16 2.04
CA LEU A 194 -1.05 -8.35 1.15
C LEU A 194 0.44 -8.62 1.38
N TYR A 195 0.91 -8.47 2.62
CA TYR A 195 2.32 -8.68 2.96
C TYR A 195 2.77 -10.13 2.77
N GLY A 196 1.89 -11.10 3.08
CA GLY A 196 2.12 -12.51 2.76
C GLY A 196 2.31 -12.74 1.24
N SER A 197 1.53 -12.05 0.41
CA SER A 197 1.67 -12.10 -1.05
C SER A 197 2.99 -11.52 -1.53
N PHE A 198 3.48 -10.42 -0.93
CA PHE A 198 4.83 -9.91 -1.20
C PHE A 198 5.91 -10.94 -0.86
N ILE A 199 5.86 -11.55 0.32
CA ILE A 199 6.83 -12.59 0.75
C ILE A 199 6.82 -13.75 -0.24
N TYR A 200 5.64 -14.26 -0.59
CA TYR A 200 5.48 -15.37 -1.53
C TYR A 200 6.06 -15.03 -2.91
N THR A 201 5.73 -13.88 -3.47
CA THR A 201 6.23 -13.46 -4.77
C THR A 201 7.75 -13.25 -4.75
N PHE A 202 8.28 -12.63 -3.70
CA PHE A 202 9.73 -12.46 -3.54
C PHE A 202 10.45 -13.81 -3.46
N TYR A 203 9.85 -14.78 -2.75
CA TYR A 203 10.40 -16.14 -2.65
C TYR A 203 10.40 -16.82 -4.02
N SER A 204 9.31 -16.69 -4.77
CA SER A 204 9.18 -17.25 -6.11
C SER A 204 10.23 -16.69 -7.08
N PHE A 205 10.61 -15.42 -6.96
CA PHE A 205 11.69 -14.81 -7.76
C PHE A 205 13.07 -15.41 -7.46
N LYS A 206 13.37 -15.69 -6.19
CA LYS A 206 14.66 -16.28 -5.79
C LYS A 206 14.81 -17.72 -6.30
N LYS A 207 13.74 -18.52 -6.16
CA LYS A 207 13.71 -19.94 -6.60
C LYS A 207 13.94 -20.08 -8.11
N TRP A 208 13.45 -19.13 -8.91
CA TRP A 208 13.58 -19.23 -10.36
C TRP A 208 15.00 -18.91 -10.86
N LYS A 209 15.68 -17.92 -10.26
CA LYS A 209 17.12 -17.67 -10.53
C LYS A 209 17.99 -18.88 -10.22
N SER A 210 17.71 -19.60 -9.12
CA SER A 210 18.43 -20.83 -8.79
C SER A 210 18.27 -21.95 -9.83
N ARG A 211 17.15 -21.99 -10.56
CA ARG A 211 16.89 -23.01 -11.59
C ARG A 211 17.45 -22.64 -12.97
N SER A 212 17.73 -21.37 -13.25
CA SER A 212 18.30 -20.94 -14.53
C SER A 212 19.83 -21.11 -14.64
N TYR A 213 20.48 -21.60 -13.58
CA TYR A 213 21.91 -21.90 -13.52
C TYR A 213 22.22 -23.41 -13.41
N ILE A 214 21.21 -24.27 -13.61
CA ILE A 214 21.33 -25.73 -13.72
C ILE A 214 20.87 -26.12 -15.12
#